data_AF-A0A3D4KAH2-F1
#
_entry.id   AF-A0A3D4KAH2-F1
#
_cell.length_a   1.000
_cell.length_b   1.000
_cell.length_c   1.000
_cell.angle_alpha   90.00
_cell.angle_beta   90.00
_cell.angle_gamma   90.00
#
_symmetry.space_group_name_H-M   'P 1'
#
loop_
_entity.id
_entity.type
_entity.pdbx_description
1 polymer ?
#
loop_
_entity_poly.entity_id
_entity_poly.type
_entity_poly.pdbx_seq_one_letter_code
_entity_poly.pdbx_strand_id
1 'polypeptide(L)'
;AKPLTQPEGYYTEALPLPPRGRPVYIDPNDMERVKSYQEQGFDMPMKTPDDTLIFVTKEQSDEIIFDQINCMGCLSHCRFSNWKDHDDYTTGKKADPRSFCIQKSLNNSILGEDIEKNLMFAGHNAYKFVTDPFYANGFIPTVKQLVDRIITGD
;
A
#
# COMPACT_ATOMS: atom_id res chain seq x y z
N ALA A 1 -8.13 3.66 -14.00
CA ALA A 1 -7.83 3.52 -15.41
C ALA A 1 -6.76 4.56 -15.77
N LYS A 2 -6.74 5.07 -17.00
CA LYS A 2 -5.86 6.19 -17.40
C LYS A 2 -6.63 7.46 -17.03
N PRO A 3 -6.15 8.29 -16.09
CA PRO A 3 -6.88 9.49 -15.71
C PRO A 3 -7.07 10.40 -16.92
N LEU A 4 -8.21 11.09 -16.93
CA LEU A 4 -8.68 11.89 -18.03
C LEU A 4 -7.68 12.99 -18.36
N THR A 5 -7.04 12.85 -19.53
CA THR A 5 -6.11 13.83 -20.09
C THR A 5 -6.81 14.87 -20.95
N GLN A 6 -8.14 14.77 -21.07
CA GLN A 6 -9.03 15.69 -21.78
C GLN A 6 -10.33 15.80 -20.97
N PRO A 7 -11.09 16.90 -21.07
CA PRO A 7 -12.40 17.00 -20.44
C PRO A 7 -13.34 15.89 -20.91
N GLU A 8 -14.03 15.22 -20.00
CA GLU A 8 -15.01 14.18 -20.33
C GLU A 8 -16.13 14.13 -19.29
N GLY A 9 -17.38 14.16 -19.73
CA GLY A 9 -18.54 14.13 -18.83
C GLY A 9 -18.53 15.29 -17.82
N TYR A 10 -18.56 14.96 -16.53
CA TYR A 10 -18.51 15.93 -15.43
C TYR A 10 -17.08 16.42 -15.11
N TYR A 11 -16.06 15.75 -15.63
CA TYR A 11 -14.66 16.09 -15.38
C TYR A 11 -14.20 17.17 -16.36
N THR A 12 -14.30 18.43 -15.95
CA THR A 12 -14.10 19.59 -16.83
C THR A 12 -13.04 20.57 -16.31
N GLU A 13 -12.75 20.55 -15.02
CA GLU A 13 -11.78 21.46 -14.41
C GLU A 13 -10.36 20.91 -14.54
N ALA A 14 -9.43 21.74 -15.01
CA ALA A 14 -8.06 21.31 -15.25
C ALA A 14 -7.18 21.46 -14.00
N LEU A 15 -6.70 20.34 -13.47
CA LEU A 15 -5.75 20.30 -12.37
C LEU A 15 -4.33 19.98 -12.90
N PRO A 16 -3.40 20.94 -12.97
CA PRO A 16 -2.03 20.69 -13.39
C PRO A 16 -1.28 19.82 -12.36
N LEU A 17 -0.65 18.74 -12.82
CA LEU A 17 0.14 17.87 -11.95
C LEU A 17 1.64 18.19 -12.03
N PRO A 18 2.34 18.34 -10.89
CA PRO A 18 3.79 18.49 -10.88
C PRO A 18 4.51 17.22 -11.36
N PRO A 19 5.79 17.32 -11.75
CA PRO A 19 6.55 18.55 -11.94
C PRO A 19 6.34 19.18 -13.33
N ARG A 20 5.70 18.47 -14.28
CA ARG A 20 5.62 18.89 -15.69
C ARG A 20 4.39 19.72 -16.03
N GLY A 21 3.46 19.90 -15.09
CA GLY A 21 2.22 20.68 -15.29
C GLY A 21 1.23 20.05 -16.26
N ARG A 22 1.36 18.75 -16.58
CA ARG A 22 0.38 18.08 -17.46
C ARG A 22 -0.94 17.93 -16.70
N PRO A 23 -2.04 18.52 -17.17
CA PRO A 23 -3.28 18.51 -16.43
C PRO A 23 -3.95 17.14 -16.45
N VAL A 24 -4.70 16.88 -15.38
CA VAL A 24 -5.81 15.94 -15.36
C VAL A 24 -7.10 16.72 -15.18
N TYR A 25 -8.20 16.16 -15.66
CA TYR A 25 -9.50 16.81 -15.52
C TYR A 25 -10.27 16.19 -14.35
N ILE A 26 -10.79 17.04 -13.47
CA ILE A 26 -11.56 16.67 -12.29
C ILE A 26 -12.95 17.31 -12.30
N ASP A 27 -13.84 16.83 -11.43
CA ASP A 27 -15.15 17.47 -11.24
C ASP A 27 -14.92 18.85 -10.58
N PRO A 28 -15.51 19.94 -11.10
CA PRO A 28 -15.40 21.26 -10.49
C PRO A 28 -15.77 21.29 -9.00
N ASN A 29 -16.69 20.43 -8.56
CA ASN A 29 -17.08 20.32 -7.15
C ASN A 29 -15.95 19.80 -6.24
N ASP A 30 -14.92 19.18 -6.81
CA ASP A 30 -13.77 18.67 -6.05
C ASP A 30 -12.71 19.74 -5.75
N MET A 31 -12.78 20.90 -6.42
CA MET A 31 -11.77 21.95 -6.30
C MET A 31 -11.61 22.49 -4.88
N GLU A 32 -12.69 22.57 -4.11
CA GLU A 32 -12.62 23.00 -2.71
C GLU A 32 -11.81 22.00 -1.87
N ARG A 33 -12.00 20.70 -2.10
CA ARG A 33 -11.23 19.63 -1.43
C ARG A 33 -9.76 19.68 -1.84
N VAL A 34 -9.49 19.87 -3.13
CA VAL A 34 -8.11 19.99 -3.64
C VAL A 34 -7.38 21.16 -2.96
N LYS A 35 -8.00 22.34 -2.92
CA LYS A 35 -7.41 23.52 -2.25
C LYS A 35 -7.18 23.26 -0.77
N SER A 36 -8.14 22.65 -0.09
CA SER A 36 -8.02 22.30 1.32
C SER A 36 -6.82 21.38 1.61
N TYR A 37 -6.56 20.38 0.75
CA TYR A 37 -5.38 19.53 0.88
C TYR A 37 -4.08 20.28 0.64
N GLN A 38 -4.04 21.13 -0.40
CA GLN A 38 -2.87 21.94 -0.72
C GLN A 38 -2.53 22.94 0.41
N GLU A 39 -3.53 23.56 1.02
CA GLU A 39 -3.35 24.46 2.17
C GLU A 39 -2.82 23.74 3.41
N GLN A 40 -3.13 22.44 3.56
CA GLN A 40 -2.59 21.58 4.61
C GLN A 40 -1.17 21.05 4.30
N GLY A 41 -0.58 21.41 3.16
CA GLY A 41 0.75 20.96 2.73
C GLY A 41 0.77 19.64 1.96
N PHE A 42 -0.39 19.09 1.59
CA PHE A 42 -0.49 17.93 0.71
C PHE A 42 -0.64 18.40 -0.74
N ASP A 43 0.46 18.91 -1.30
CA ASP A 43 0.49 19.57 -2.61
C ASP A 43 0.97 18.67 -3.76
N MET A 44 1.30 17.41 -3.47
CA MET A 44 1.75 16.42 -4.45
C MET A 44 0.64 15.43 -4.80
N PRO A 45 -0.14 15.68 -5.86
CA PRO A 45 -1.17 14.76 -6.32
C PRO A 45 -0.56 13.52 -7.00
N MET A 46 -1.04 12.33 -6.63
CA MET A 46 -0.68 11.06 -7.23
C MET A 46 -1.90 10.33 -7.79
N LYS A 47 -1.73 9.70 -8.95
CA LYS A 47 -2.79 8.98 -9.68
C LYS A 47 -2.99 7.59 -9.10
N THR A 48 -4.24 7.20 -8.85
CA THR A 48 -4.59 5.84 -8.45
C THR A 48 -5.09 5.02 -9.65
N PRO A 49 -5.12 3.68 -9.54
CA PRO A 49 -5.77 2.80 -10.52
C PRO A 49 -7.28 2.96 -10.65
N ASP A 50 -7.95 3.65 -9.71
CA ASP A 50 -9.42 3.79 -9.64
C ASP A 50 -9.91 5.17 -10.15
N ASP A 51 -9.13 5.83 -11.02
CA ASP A 51 -9.46 7.14 -11.60
C ASP A 51 -9.68 8.26 -10.55
N THR A 52 -9.00 8.12 -9.41
CA THR A 52 -8.95 9.11 -8.35
C THR A 52 -7.53 9.66 -8.16
N LEU A 53 -7.43 10.74 -7.39
CA LEU A 53 -6.17 11.32 -6.94
C LEU A 53 -6.06 11.18 -5.42
N ILE A 54 -4.85 10.92 -4.95
CA ILE A 54 -4.46 11.17 -3.55
C ILE A 54 -3.55 12.39 -3.52
N PHE A 55 -3.55 13.12 -2.41
CA PHE A 55 -2.69 14.26 -2.18
C PHE A 55 -1.78 13.94 -1.01
N VAL A 56 -0.47 14.03 -1.23
CA VAL A 56 0.55 13.73 -0.23
C VAL A 56 1.59 14.85 -0.19
N THR A 57 2.50 14.80 0.77
CA THR A 57 3.70 15.66 0.76
C THR A 57 4.70 15.19 -0.30
N LYS A 58 5.70 16.02 -0.59
CA LYS A 58 6.79 15.66 -1.51
C LYS A 58 7.60 14.47 -1.02
N GLU A 59 7.93 14.45 0.26
CA GLU A 59 8.69 13.37 0.91
C GLU A 59 7.92 12.05 0.81
N GLN A 60 6.62 12.06 1.12
CA GLN A 60 5.76 10.88 0.98
C GLN A 60 5.63 10.42 -0.48
N SER A 61 5.54 11.37 -1.43
CA SER A 61 5.48 11.02 -2.84
C SER A 61 6.73 10.27 -3.30
N ASP A 62 7.91 10.72 -2.85
CA ASP A 62 9.18 10.09 -3.19
C ASP A 62 9.31 8.69 -2.56
N GLU A 63 8.85 8.52 -1.31
CA GLU A 63 8.76 7.21 -0.65
C GLU A 63 7.82 6.26 -1.41
N ILE A 64 6.62 6.72 -1.77
CA ILE A 64 5.64 5.92 -2.53
C ILE A 64 6.21 5.52 -3.89
N ILE A 65 6.87 6.43 -4.60
CA ILE A 65 7.49 6.11 -5.90
C ILE A 65 8.59 5.07 -5.73
N PHE A 66 9.44 5.22 -4.70
CA PHE A 66 10.47 4.24 -4.38
C PHE A 66 9.85 2.85 -4.11
N ASP A 67 8.76 2.78 -3.36
CA ASP A 67 8.08 1.52 -3.03
C ASP A 67 7.37 0.89 -4.24
N GLN A 68 6.78 1.70 -5.11
CA GLN A 68 6.20 1.22 -6.36
C GLN A 68 7.26 0.59 -7.29
N ILE A 69 8.48 1.16 -7.32
CA ILE A 69 9.61 0.64 -8.10
C ILE A 69 10.14 -0.65 -7.47
N ASN A 70 10.23 -0.70 -6.15
CA ASN A 70 10.77 -1.85 -5.39
C ASN A 70 9.68 -2.86 -4.98
N CYS A 71 8.52 -2.84 -5.63
CA CYS A 71 7.47 -3.82 -5.39
C CYS A 71 8.00 -5.24 -5.68
N MET A 72 7.99 -6.11 -4.67
CA MET A 72 8.56 -7.46 -4.77
C MET A 72 7.66 -8.49 -5.45
N GLY A 73 6.42 -8.13 -5.83
CA GLY A 73 5.48 -9.05 -6.47
C GLY A 73 5.08 -10.20 -5.54
N CYS A 74 4.10 -9.97 -4.67
CA CYS A 74 3.62 -11.04 -3.80
C CYS A 74 2.93 -12.14 -4.64
N LEU A 75 3.20 -13.41 -4.29
CA LEU A 75 2.61 -14.60 -4.93
C LEU A 75 1.08 -14.65 -4.82
N SER A 76 0.54 -13.96 -3.83
CA SER A 76 -0.89 -13.67 -3.72
C SER A 76 -1.23 -12.52 -4.65
N HIS A 77 -2.17 -12.72 -5.58
CA HIS A 77 -2.79 -11.75 -6.50
C HIS A 77 -3.19 -10.41 -5.85
N CYS A 78 -2.22 -9.61 -5.43
CA CYS A 78 -2.45 -8.36 -4.78
C CYS A 78 -2.96 -7.41 -5.84
N ARG A 79 -4.18 -6.89 -5.64
CA ARG A 79 -4.81 -5.92 -6.54
C ARG A 79 -3.99 -4.65 -6.73
N PHE A 80 -3.00 -4.46 -5.86
CA PHE A 80 -2.10 -3.33 -5.85
C PHE A 80 -0.72 -3.61 -6.48
N SER A 81 -0.49 -4.82 -7.00
CA SER A 81 0.76 -5.22 -7.67
C SER A 81 0.77 -4.80 -9.15
N ASN A 82 1.96 -4.47 -9.66
CA ASN A 82 2.22 -4.33 -11.10
C ASN A 82 2.60 -5.67 -11.77
N TRP A 83 2.75 -6.74 -10.99
CA TRP A 83 3.14 -8.08 -11.40
C TRP A 83 1.99 -9.09 -11.22
N LYS A 84 1.93 -10.09 -12.11
CA LYS A 84 1.02 -11.26 -12.05
C LYS A 84 1.80 -12.54 -12.39
N ASP A 85 1.30 -13.71 -12.00
CA ASP A 85 1.97 -15.00 -12.12
C ASP A 85 1.77 -15.72 -13.48
N HIS A 86 1.11 -15.07 -14.43
CA HIS A 86 0.75 -15.63 -15.74
C HIS A 86 1.03 -14.66 -16.89
N ASP A 87 0.92 -15.16 -18.12
CA ASP A 87 1.13 -14.45 -19.39
C ASP A 87 2.49 -13.71 -19.49
N ASP A 88 2.45 -12.38 -19.47
CA ASP A 88 3.55 -11.43 -19.63
C ASP A 88 4.09 -10.92 -18.29
N TYR A 89 3.63 -11.50 -17.18
CA TYR A 89 4.06 -11.17 -15.82
C TYR A 89 3.86 -9.70 -15.42
N THR A 90 2.94 -8.98 -16.08
CA THR A 90 2.61 -7.59 -15.77
C THR A 90 1.10 -7.35 -15.78
N THR A 91 0.61 -6.47 -14.91
CA THR A 91 -0.80 -6.05 -14.93
C THR A 91 -1.05 -4.89 -15.91
N GLY A 92 0.01 -4.37 -16.54
CA GLY A 92 -0.05 -3.16 -17.38
C GLY A 92 -0.34 -1.88 -16.59
N LYS A 93 -0.40 -1.96 -15.26
CA LYS A 93 -0.67 -0.85 -14.34
C LYS A 93 0.51 -0.65 -13.42
N LYS A 94 0.70 0.58 -12.94
CA LYS A 94 1.60 0.83 -11.81
C LYS A 94 0.97 0.27 -10.53
N ALA A 95 1.80 -0.12 -9.57
CA ALA A 95 1.33 -0.45 -8.23
C ALA A 95 0.55 0.75 -7.65
N ASP A 96 -0.49 0.49 -6.88
CA ASP A 96 -1.35 1.56 -6.34
C ASP A 96 -0.57 2.40 -5.33
N PRO A 97 -0.54 3.75 -5.43
CA PRO A 97 0.18 4.57 -4.47
C PRO A 97 -0.39 4.52 -3.05
N ARG A 98 -1.61 3.97 -2.87
CA ARG A 98 -2.23 3.73 -1.55
C ARG A 98 -1.83 2.41 -0.92
N SER A 99 -1.01 1.61 -1.60
CA SER A 99 -0.68 0.26 -1.18
C SER A 99 0.60 0.18 -0.38
N PHE A 100 0.65 -0.83 0.48
CA PHE A 100 1.81 -1.15 1.29
C PHE A 100 2.35 -2.51 0.85
N CYS A 101 3.66 -2.60 0.61
CA CYS A 101 4.27 -3.86 0.18
C CYS A 101 4.42 -4.80 1.38
N ILE A 102 3.48 -5.74 1.54
CA ILE A 102 3.43 -6.70 2.65
C ILE A 102 4.76 -7.43 2.84
N GLN A 103 5.36 -7.91 1.76
CA GLN A 103 6.65 -8.62 1.84
C GLN A 103 7.77 -7.70 2.34
N LYS A 104 7.80 -6.43 1.93
CA LYS A 104 8.80 -5.44 2.39
C LYS A 104 8.64 -5.27 3.89
N SER A 105 7.42 -5.06 4.34
CA SER A 105 7.11 -4.84 5.75
C SER A 105 7.49 -6.03 6.64
N LEU A 106 7.17 -7.25 6.19
CA LEU A 106 7.54 -8.47 6.91
C LEU A 106 9.06 -8.66 6.96
N ASN A 107 9.76 -8.43 5.85
CA ASN A 107 11.22 -8.52 5.82
C ASN A 107 11.87 -7.48 6.73
N ASN A 108 11.42 -6.22 6.66
CA ASN A 108 11.91 -5.14 7.51
C ASN A 108 11.69 -5.46 9.00
N SER A 109 10.52 -6.01 9.35
CA SER A 109 10.22 -6.46 10.72
C SER A 109 11.15 -7.58 11.19
N ILE A 110 11.44 -8.56 10.32
CA ILE A 110 12.37 -9.68 10.62
C ILE A 110 13.80 -9.17 10.77
N LEU A 111 14.20 -8.16 10.00
CA LEU A 111 15.53 -7.56 10.03
C LEU A 111 15.73 -6.55 11.18
N GLY A 112 14.71 -6.36 12.02
CA GLY A 112 14.79 -5.50 13.21
C GLY A 112 14.59 -4.02 12.94
N GLU A 113 13.98 -3.64 11.80
CA GLU A 113 13.51 -2.27 11.61
C GLU A 113 12.35 -1.92 12.56
N ASP A 114 12.02 -0.63 12.63
CA ASP A 114 10.95 -0.10 13.48
C ASP A 114 9.59 -0.75 13.15
N ILE A 115 9.07 -1.55 14.09
CA ILE A 115 7.80 -2.27 13.93
C ILE A 115 6.61 -1.34 13.79
N GLU A 116 6.67 -0.12 14.36
CA GLU A 116 5.58 0.86 14.28
C GLU A 116 5.46 1.47 12.87
N LYS A 117 6.49 1.32 12.04
CA LYS A 117 6.51 1.73 10.63
C LYS A 117 6.27 0.57 9.67
N ASN A 118 5.97 -0.61 10.17
CA ASN A 118 5.78 -1.81 9.39
C ASN A 118 4.42 -2.47 9.69
N LEU A 119 3.94 -3.26 8.74
CA LEU A 119 2.67 -3.96 8.82
C LEU A 119 2.89 -5.44 9.11
N MET A 120 2.32 -5.92 10.21
CA MET A 120 2.27 -7.33 10.57
C MET A 120 0.81 -7.79 10.61
N PHE A 121 0.49 -8.85 9.86
CA PHE A 121 -0.84 -9.46 9.89
C PHE A 121 -0.92 -10.48 11.00
N ALA A 122 -1.96 -10.40 11.81
CA ALA A 122 -2.20 -11.36 12.87
C ALA A 122 -3.70 -11.68 12.96
N GLY A 123 -4.02 -12.91 13.35
CA GLY A 123 -5.41 -13.30 13.61
C GLY A 123 -5.95 -12.66 14.89
N HIS A 124 -7.28 -12.67 15.05
CA HIS A 124 -7.96 -12.07 16.21
C HIS A 124 -7.43 -12.53 17.57
N ASN A 125 -6.91 -13.76 17.68
CA ASN A 125 -6.40 -14.32 18.92
C ASN A 125 -4.90 -14.07 19.17
N ALA A 126 -4.21 -13.27 18.34
CA ALA A 126 -2.76 -13.08 18.45
C ALA A 126 -2.31 -12.53 19.81
N TYR A 127 -3.11 -11.68 20.44
CA TYR A 127 -2.84 -11.16 21.80
C TYR A 127 -2.78 -12.26 22.86
N LYS A 128 -3.36 -13.45 22.62
CA LYS A 128 -3.36 -14.56 23.58
C LYS A 128 -2.01 -15.24 23.70
N PHE A 129 -1.10 -15.07 22.72
CA PHE A 129 0.24 -15.67 22.79
C PHE A 129 1.04 -15.21 24.00
N VAL A 130 0.81 -14.00 24.51
CA VAL A 130 1.50 -13.51 25.72
C VAL A 130 1.11 -14.28 26.99
N THR A 131 -0.09 -14.85 27.01
CA THR A 131 -0.62 -15.61 28.15
C THR A 131 -0.54 -17.12 27.96
N ASP A 132 -0.18 -17.57 26.76
CA ASP A 132 -0.11 -18.99 26.43
C ASP A 132 1.14 -19.61 27.08
N PRO A 133 1.00 -20.61 27.97
CA PRO A 133 2.13 -21.29 28.59
C PRO A 133 3.12 -21.90 27.58
N PHE A 134 2.66 -22.21 26.37
CA PHE A 134 3.50 -22.74 25.31
C PHE A 134 4.57 -21.75 24.86
N TYR A 135 4.31 -20.44 24.93
CA TYR A 135 5.23 -19.38 24.54
C TYR A 135 6.00 -18.75 25.73
N ALA A 136 5.94 -19.38 26.91
CA ALA A 136 6.57 -18.87 28.12
C ALA A 136 8.10 -18.79 28.01
N ASN A 137 8.70 -17.87 28.78
CA ASN A 137 10.16 -17.67 28.85
C ASN A 137 10.85 -17.39 27.50
N GLY A 138 10.10 -16.80 26.55
CA GLY A 138 10.62 -16.49 25.21
C GLY A 138 10.79 -17.71 24.32
N PHE A 139 10.16 -18.85 24.66
CA PHE A 139 10.17 -20.01 23.79
C PHE A 139 9.34 -19.75 22.53
N ILE A 140 9.97 -19.91 21.36
CA ILE A 140 9.31 -19.86 20.06
C ILE A 140 9.33 -21.27 19.46
N PRO A 141 8.18 -21.94 19.31
CA PRO A 141 8.13 -23.30 18.80
C PRO A 141 8.59 -23.36 17.35
N THR A 142 9.27 -24.45 16.99
CA THR A 142 9.45 -24.81 15.59
C THR A 142 8.10 -25.13 14.94
N VAL A 143 8.02 -25.05 13.61
CA VAL A 143 6.81 -25.43 12.86
C VAL A 143 6.35 -26.84 13.24
N LYS A 144 7.27 -27.78 13.42
CA LYS A 144 6.95 -29.15 13.85
C LYS A 144 6.31 -29.18 15.23
N GLN A 145 6.90 -28.53 16.23
CA GLN A 145 6.36 -28.49 17.59
C GLN A 145 4.97 -27.83 17.65
N LEU A 146 4.75 -26.78 16.85
CA LEU A 146 3.46 -26.13 16.75
C LEU A 146 2.40 -27.08 16.14
N VAL A 147 2.73 -27.77 15.05
CA VAL A 147 1.83 -28.76 14.44
C VAL A 147 1.53 -29.92 15.38
N ASP A 148 2.55 -30.46 16.06
CA ASP A 148 2.39 -31.54 17.04
C ASP A 148 1.41 -31.14 18.16
N ARG A 149 1.46 -29.90 18.64
CA ARG A 149 0.53 -29.36 19.65
C ARG A 149 -0.88 -29.17 19.10
N ILE A 150 -1.04 -28.63 17.89
CA ILE A 150 -2.36 -28.45 17.28
C ILE A 150 -3.10 -29.79 17.18
N ILE A 151 -2.38 -30.88 16.88
CA ILE A 151 -2.96 -32.23 16.78
C ILE A 151 -3.47 -32.74 18.13
N THR A 152 -2.88 -32.34 19.26
CA THR A 152 -3.36 -32.75 20.60
C THR A 152 -4.61 -31.99 21.04
N GLY A 153 -4.94 -30.86 20.40
CA GLY A 153 -6.10 -30.03 20.76
C GLY A 153 -5.87 -29.15 22.00
N ASP A 154 -4.61 -28.92 22.36
CA ASP A 154 -4.14 -28.30 23.59
C ASP A 154 -3.63 -26.86 23.36
#